data_AF-C0CL67-F1
#
_entry.id   AF-C0CL67-F1
#
_cell.length_a   1.000
_cell.length_b   1.000
_cell.length_c   1.000
_cell.angle_alpha   90.00
_cell.angle_beta   90.00
_cell.angle_gamma   90.00
#
_symmetry.space_group_name_H-M   'P 1'
#
loop_
_entity.id
_entity.type
_entity.pdbx_description
1 polymer ?
#
loop_
_entity_poly.entity_id
_entity_poly.type
_entity_poly.pdbx_seq_one_letter_code
_entity_poly.pdbx_strand_id
1 'polypeptide(L)'
;NSSENSRQQSYPTYYVVNCRESITLRMSPSTSASEICQIPLGASVSYVGGAENGFSKVIYNGNTGYALSSYLSPDAVVGNGTEKVYEVVNCQESITLRTSPSTSASEICQIPLGETVIFYGEAGNGFYQVEYGGKSGYALASYLRRV
;
A
#
# COMPACT_ATOMS: atom_id res chain seq x y z
N ASN A 1 32.75 -1.95 -29.38
CA ASN A 1 31.88 -3.12 -29.16
C ASN A 1 31.26 -3.05 -27.78
N SER A 2 29.93 -3.01 -27.76
CA SER A 2 29.05 -3.47 -26.68
C SER A 2 29.00 -2.64 -25.40
N SER A 3 28.26 -1.55 -25.51
CA SER A 3 27.49 -0.92 -24.44
C SER A 3 26.39 -1.86 -23.93
N GLU A 4 26.39 -2.21 -22.65
CA GLU A 4 25.14 -2.47 -21.91
C GLU A 4 25.25 -1.80 -20.53
N ASN A 5 24.73 -0.58 -20.53
CA ASN A 5 24.42 0.21 -19.34
C ASN A 5 23.43 -0.60 -18.49
N SER A 6 23.92 -1.25 -17.44
CA SER A 6 23.11 -1.93 -16.43
C SER A 6 22.31 -0.87 -15.67
N ARG A 7 21.19 -0.44 -16.26
CA ARG A 7 20.16 0.31 -15.56
C ARG A 7 19.74 -0.60 -14.40
N GLN A 8 20.03 -0.19 -13.16
CA GLN A 8 19.35 -0.72 -11.99
C GLN A 8 17.87 -0.49 -12.23
N GLN A 9 17.17 -1.52 -12.73
CA GLN A 9 15.77 -1.43 -13.03
C GLN A 9 15.04 -1.49 -11.70
N SER A 10 14.85 -0.31 -11.10
CA SER A 10 14.02 -0.14 -9.92
C SER A 10 12.58 -0.40 -10.35
N TYR A 11 12.06 -1.55 -9.92
CA TYR A 11 10.67 -1.91 -10.13
C TYR A 11 9.81 -1.22 -9.06
N PRO A 12 8.66 -0.62 -9.43
CA PRO A 12 7.75 -0.07 -8.44
C PRO A 12 7.24 -1.17 -7.52
N THR A 13 7.13 -0.86 -6.23
CA THR A 13 6.55 -1.77 -5.24
C THR A 13 5.03 -1.77 -5.37
N TYR A 14 4.45 -2.95 -5.48
CA TYR A 14 3.01 -3.18 -5.44
C TYR A 14 2.71 -4.07 -4.24
N TYR A 15 1.45 -4.10 -3.83
CA TYR A 15 0.95 -4.83 -2.68
C TYR A 15 -0.19 -5.73 -3.11
N VAL A 16 -0.29 -6.90 -2.46
CA VAL A 16 -1.42 -7.79 -2.66
C VAL A 16 -2.65 -7.23 -1.96
N VAL A 17 -3.73 -7.04 -2.70
CA VAL A 17 -4.99 -6.45 -2.24
C VAL A 17 -6.17 -7.30 -2.68
N ASN A 18 -7.38 -7.00 -2.18
CA ASN A 18 -8.65 -7.59 -2.65
C ASN A 18 -8.79 -9.11 -2.55
N CYS A 19 -7.90 -9.81 -1.82
CA CYS A 19 -7.99 -11.25 -1.56
C CYS A 19 -8.24 -11.54 -0.07
N ARG A 20 -8.77 -12.71 0.28
CA ARG A 20 -9.06 -13.06 1.69
C ARG A 20 -7.81 -13.36 2.51
N GLU A 21 -6.84 -14.09 1.95
CA GLU A 21 -5.66 -14.56 2.69
C GLU A 21 -4.38 -14.42 1.86
N SER A 22 -4.41 -14.84 0.59
CA SER A 22 -3.26 -14.80 -0.31
C SER A 22 -3.68 -14.91 -1.77
N ILE A 23 -2.73 -14.63 -2.68
CA ILE A 23 -2.82 -14.91 -4.12
C ILE A 23 -1.70 -15.84 -4.56
N THR A 24 -1.93 -16.61 -5.63
CA THR A 24 -0.91 -17.49 -6.20
C THR A 24 0.05 -16.73 -7.12
N LEU A 25 1.36 -16.89 -6.91
CA LEU A 25 2.39 -16.60 -7.91
C LEU A 25 2.55 -17.80 -8.85
N ARG A 26 2.39 -17.62 -10.16
CA ARG A 26 2.37 -18.71 -11.15
C ARG A 26 3.56 -18.64 -12.12
N MET A 27 3.91 -19.79 -12.71
CA MET A 27 4.97 -19.92 -13.73
C MET A 27 4.61 -19.26 -15.07
N SER A 28 3.32 -19.04 -15.35
CA SER A 28 2.83 -18.43 -16.60
C SER A 28 1.55 -17.63 -16.34
N PRO A 29 1.17 -16.67 -17.21
CA PRO A 29 -0.02 -15.83 -17.05
C PRO A 29 -1.31 -16.61 -17.38
N SER A 30 -1.59 -17.65 -16.61
CA SER A 30 -2.76 -18.53 -16.75
C SER A 30 -3.14 -19.10 -15.39
N THR A 31 -4.45 -19.19 -15.11
CA THR A 31 -4.97 -19.81 -13.89
C THR A 31 -4.75 -21.32 -13.84
N SER A 32 -4.43 -21.96 -14.97
CA SER A 32 -4.07 -23.38 -15.05
C SER A 32 -2.57 -23.64 -14.95
N ALA A 33 -1.74 -22.59 -14.89
CA ALA A 33 -0.29 -22.73 -14.77
C ALA A 33 0.12 -23.19 -13.37
N SER A 34 1.24 -23.90 -13.29
CA SER A 34 1.84 -24.36 -12.03
C SER A 34 2.11 -23.21 -11.07
N GLU A 35 1.88 -23.49 -9.79
CA GLU A 35 2.07 -22.54 -8.70
C GLU A 35 3.54 -22.54 -8.26
N ILE A 36 4.12 -21.36 -8.09
CA ILE A 36 5.45 -21.16 -7.51
C ILE A 36 5.32 -21.04 -5.99
N CYS A 37 4.47 -20.12 -5.53
CA CYS A 37 4.21 -19.88 -4.11
C CYS A 37 2.93 -19.07 -3.91
N GLN A 38 2.53 -18.93 -2.64
CA GLN A 38 1.44 -18.04 -2.21
C GLN A 38 2.01 -16.72 -1.70
N ILE A 39 1.39 -15.62 -2.11
CA ILE A 39 1.72 -14.26 -1.71
C ILE A 39 0.61 -13.77 -0.76
N PRO A 40 0.89 -13.59 0.54
CA PRO A 40 -0.11 -13.16 1.51
C PRO A 40 -0.73 -11.80 1.16
N LEU A 41 -1.97 -11.58 1.61
CA LEU A 41 -2.61 -10.26 1.60
C LEU A 41 -1.71 -9.23 2.29
N GLY A 42 -1.55 -8.06 1.67
CA GLY A 42 -0.70 -6.97 2.15
C GLY A 42 0.80 -7.16 1.91
N ALA A 43 1.24 -8.32 1.40
CA ALA A 43 2.65 -8.54 1.09
C ALA A 43 3.10 -7.66 -0.09
N SER A 44 4.32 -7.14 -0.01
CA SER A 44 4.93 -6.33 -1.05
C SER A 44 5.58 -7.20 -2.13
N VAL A 45 5.44 -6.78 -3.38
CA VAL A 45 6.03 -7.42 -4.57
C VAL A 45 6.63 -6.35 -5.46
N SER A 46 7.70 -6.68 -6.18
CA SER A 46 8.24 -5.79 -7.21
C SER A 46 7.48 -6.00 -8.51
N TYR A 47 6.82 -4.95 -9.01
CA TYR A 47 6.06 -5.02 -10.25
C TYR A 47 6.98 -4.84 -11.46
N VAL A 48 7.04 -5.88 -12.31
CA VAL A 48 7.87 -5.88 -13.52
C VAL A 48 7.11 -5.32 -14.72
N GLY A 49 5.83 -5.65 -14.86
CA GLY A 49 5.00 -5.20 -15.97
C GLY A 49 3.73 -6.04 -16.17
N GLY A 50 2.80 -5.52 -16.95
CA GLY A 50 1.58 -6.24 -17.34
C GLY A 50 1.88 -7.46 -18.22
N ALA A 51 1.04 -8.48 -18.13
CA ALA A 51 1.09 -9.69 -18.94
C ALA A 51 -0.31 -9.98 -19.52
N GLU A 52 -0.40 -11.04 -20.32
CA GLU A 52 -1.66 -11.48 -20.93
C GLU A 52 -2.65 -12.00 -19.87
N ASN A 53 -3.91 -12.16 -20.28
CA ASN A 53 -4.98 -12.77 -19.45
C ASN A 53 -5.23 -12.08 -18.11
N GLY A 54 -4.93 -10.78 -18.00
CA GLY A 54 -5.11 -10.02 -16.77
C GLY A 54 -4.05 -10.29 -15.69
N PHE A 55 -2.95 -10.96 -16.03
CA PHE A 55 -1.82 -11.16 -15.13
C PHE A 55 -0.82 -10.02 -15.21
N SER A 56 0.00 -9.89 -14.18
CA SER A 56 1.16 -9.03 -14.13
C SER A 56 2.35 -9.84 -13.68
N LYS A 57 3.51 -9.56 -14.28
CA LYS A 57 4.77 -10.15 -13.88
C LYS A 57 5.27 -9.42 -12.64
N VAL A 58 5.58 -10.18 -11.60
CA VAL A 58 6.05 -9.66 -10.32
C VAL A 58 7.21 -10.48 -9.78
N ILE A 59 7.97 -9.90 -8.88
CA ILE A 59 9.03 -10.56 -8.12
C ILE A 59 8.63 -10.56 -6.65
N TYR A 60 8.59 -11.74 -6.05
CA TYR A 60 8.28 -11.93 -4.64
C TYR A 60 9.26 -12.91 -4.00
N ASN A 61 9.92 -12.48 -2.92
CA ASN A 61 10.97 -13.27 -2.23
C ASN A 61 12.03 -13.86 -3.19
N GLY A 62 12.47 -13.07 -4.18
CA GLY A 62 13.45 -13.49 -5.18
C GLY A 62 12.91 -14.38 -6.31
N ASN A 63 11.65 -14.83 -6.22
CA ASN A 63 11.00 -15.59 -7.29
C ASN A 63 10.33 -14.65 -8.28
N THR A 64 10.59 -14.86 -9.57
CA THR A 64 9.89 -14.14 -10.65
C THR A 64 8.74 -14.99 -11.16
N GLY A 65 7.53 -14.43 -11.20
CA GLY A 65 6.36 -15.13 -11.70
C GLY A 65 5.23 -14.19 -12.10
N TYR A 66 4.03 -14.74 -12.27
CA TYR A 66 2.85 -14.03 -12.71
C TYR A 66 1.75 -14.10 -11.64
N ALA A 67 1.22 -12.95 -11.25
CA ALA A 67 0.09 -12.83 -10.33
C ALA A 67 -1.06 -12.08 -11.03
N LEU A 68 -2.30 -12.27 -10.57
CA LEU A 68 -3.45 -11.59 -11.14
C LEU A 68 -3.39 -10.09 -10.82
N SER A 69 -3.47 -9.25 -11.84
CA SER A 69 -3.34 -7.79 -11.72
C SER A 69 -4.46 -7.17 -10.89
N SER A 70 -5.64 -7.80 -10.86
CA SER A 70 -6.79 -7.37 -10.06
C SER A 70 -6.54 -7.37 -8.55
N TYR A 71 -5.51 -8.10 -8.11
CA TYR A 71 -5.09 -8.19 -6.72
C TYR A 71 -3.76 -7.48 -6.45
N LEU A 72 -3.28 -6.65 -7.37
CA LEU A 72 -2.04 -5.90 -7.22
C LEU A 72 -2.33 -4.41 -7.27
N SER A 73 -1.87 -3.68 -6.26
CA SER A 73 -2.05 -2.22 -6.15
C SER A 73 -0.71 -1.55 -5.84
N PRO A 74 -0.39 -0.38 -6.43
CA PRO A 74 0.74 0.42 -5.96
C PRO A 74 0.50 0.98 -4.54
N ASP A 75 -0.76 1.08 -4.12
CA ASP A 75 -1.15 1.54 -2.79
C ASP A 75 -1.06 0.37 -1.78
N ALA A 76 -0.32 0.55 -0.68
CA ALA A 76 -0.18 -0.45 0.37
C ALA A 76 -1.48 -0.61 1.16
N VAL A 77 -1.95 -1.86 1.30
CA VAL A 77 -3.13 -2.21 2.08
C VAL A 77 -2.70 -2.97 3.33
N VAL A 78 -3.02 -2.44 4.50
CA VAL A 78 -2.84 -3.12 5.79
C VAL A 78 -4.22 -3.36 6.39
N GLY A 79 -4.98 -4.28 5.79
CA GLY A 79 -6.35 -4.58 6.19
C GLY A 79 -7.16 -5.27 5.09
N ASN A 80 -8.42 -5.63 5.40
CA ASN A 80 -9.36 -6.30 4.48
C ASN A 80 -9.99 -5.36 3.42
N GLY A 81 -9.33 -4.27 3.02
CA GLY A 81 -9.88 -3.32 2.05
C GLY A 81 -8.81 -2.47 1.37
N THR A 82 -9.07 -1.97 0.16
CA THR A 82 -8.25 -0.97 -0.54
C THR A 82 -8.19 0.34 0.25
N GLU A 83 -7.34 0.38 1.25
CA GLU A 83 -7.12 1.56 2.07
C GLU A 83 -6.11 2.47 1.37
N LYS A 84 -6.39 3.78 1.40
CA LYS A 84 -5.51 4.77 0.79
C LYS A 84 -4.44 5.14 1.82
N VAL A 85 -3.17 5.25 1.43
CA VAL A 85 -2.11 5.66 2.35
C VAL A 85 -1.85 7.16 2.20
N TYR A 86 -1.65 7.82 3.33
CA TYR A 86 -1.28 9.23 3.40
C TYR A 86 -0.03 9.39 4.25
N GLU A 87 0.87 10.25 3.82
CA GLU A 87 2.06 10.66 4.58
C GLU A 87 1.77 11.95 5.35
N VAL A 88 2.28 12.02 6.58
CA VAL A 88 2.27 13.24 7.38
C VAL A 88 3.27 14.24 6.81
N VAL A 89 2.75 15.39 6.38
CA VAL A 89 3.52 16.49 5.78
C VAL A 89 3.13 17.82 6.40
N ASN A 90 3.84 18.89 6.07
CA ASN A 90 3.52 20.27 6.44
C ASN A 90 3.44 20.56 7.95
N CYS A 91 3.99 19.70 8.82
CA CYS A 91 4.12 19.95 10.26
C CYS A 91 5.61 20.04 10.67
N GLN A 92 5.90 20.47 11.91
CA GLN A 92 7.28 20.58 12.40
C GLN A 92 7.84 19.24 12.90
N GLU A 93 7.12 18.58 13.81
CA GLU A 93 7.58 17.34 14.44
C GLU A 93 6.55 16.21 14.30
N SER A 94 5.28 16.49 14.55
CA SER A 94 4.20 15.50 14.51
C SER A 94 2.83 16.16 14.37
N ILE A 95 1.81 15.35 14.06
CA ILE A 95 0.40 15.72 14.13
C ILE A 95 -0.34 14.84 15.15
N THR A 96 -1.45 15.36 15.68
CA THR A 96 -2.24 14.63 16.67
C THR A 96 -3.29 13.75 16.00
N LEU A 97 -3.34 12.48 16.40
CA LEU A 97 -4.49 11.60 16.16
C LEU A 97 -5.51 11.82 17.28
N ARG A 98 -6.73 12.21 16.94
CA ARG A 98 -7.79 12.58 17.89
C ARG A 98 -8.94 11.58 17.92
N THR A 99 -9.71 11.58 19.01
CA THR A 99 -10.89 10.71 19.19
C THR A 99 -12.13 11.16 18.40
N SER A 100 -12.15 12.38 17.86
CA SER A 100 -13.26 12.93 17.05
C SER A 100 -12.72 13.99 16.06
N PRO A 101 -13.44 14.32 14.97
CA PRO A 101 -13.02 15.30 13.96
C PRO A 101 -13.18 16.74 14.47
N SER A 102 -12.42 17.08 15.51
CA SER A 102 -12.38 18.38 16.18
C SER A 102 -11.03 18.61 16.83
N THR A 103 -10.51 19.83 16.75
CA THR A 103 -9.26 20.23 17.43
C THR A 103 -9.40 20.26 18.96
N SER A 104 -10.62 20.25 19.48
CA SER A 104 -10.91 20.17 20.93
C SER A 104 -11.11 18.74 21.43
N ALA A 105 -11.08 17.73 20.54
CA ALA A 105 -11.23 16.34 20.93
C ALA A 105 -9.97 15.80 21.62
N SER A 106 -10.14 14.79 22.47
CA SER A 106 -9.04 14.13 23.18
C SER A 106 -8.01 13.54 22.23
N GLU A 107 -6.76 13.53 22.69
CA GLU A 107 -5.62 13.02 21.93
C GLU A 107 -5.46 11.52 22.18
N ILE A 108 -5.27 10.75 21.10
CA ILE A 108 -4.97 9.32 21.13
C ILE A 108 -3.46 9.13 21.16
N CYS A 109 -2.76 9.71 20.19
CA CYS A 109 -1.31 9.71 20.07
C CYS A 109 -0.82 10.81 19.12
N GLN A 110 0.50 10.95 19.02
CA GLN A 110 1.16 11.80 18.03
C GLN A 110 1.71 10.94 16.88
N ILE A 111 1.60 11.45 15.66
CA ILE A 111 2.05 10.84 14.42
C ILE A 111 3.21 11.70 13.88
N PRO A 112 4.46 11.24 13.96
CA PRO A 112 5.63 12.00 13.50
C PRO A 112 5.56 12.46 12.03
N LEU A 113 6.26 13.55 11.71
CA LEU A 113 6.46 14.02 10.34
C LEU A 113 7.12 12.93 9.49
N GLY A 114 6.58 12.70 8.28
CA GLY A 114 7.06 11.66 7.36
C GLY A 114 6.52 10.25 7.64
N GLU A 115 5.79 10.05 8.73
CA GLU A 115 5.10 8.78 8.98
C GLU A 115 3.88 8.62 8.09
N THR A 116 3.47 7.37 7.87
CA THR A 116 2.31 7.04 7.05
C THR A 116 1.12 6.61 7.88
N VAL A 117 -0.07 6.96 7.42
CA VAL A 117 -1.35 6.59 8.00
C VAL A 117 -2.24 5.95 6.94
N ILE A 118 -3.10 5.07 7.41
CA ILE A 118 -4.12 4.42 6.59
C ILE A 118 -5.36 5.32 6.60
N PHE A 119 -5.86 5.74 5.44
CA PHE A 119 -7.04 6.59 5.31
C PHE A 119 -8.30 5.75 5.12
N TYR A 120 -9.31 6.06 5.93
CA TYR A 120 -10.63 5.44 5.90
C TYR A 120 -11.72 6.33 5.29
N GLY A 121 -11.58 7.65 5.37
CA GLY A 121 -12.62 8.54 4.85
C GLY A 121 -12.48 9.98 5.33
N GLU A 122 -13.27 10.86 4.71
CA GLU A 122 -13.43 12.23 5.19
C GLU A 122 -14.39 12.24 6.38
N ALA A 123 -14.01 12.93 7.46
CA ALA A 123 -14.78 12.98 8.70
C ALA A 123 -15.45 14.34 8.95
N GLY A 124 -15.32 15.29 8.01
CA GLY A 124 -15.78 16.66 8.15
C GLY A 124 -14.83 17.54 8.98
N ASN A 125 -15.11 18.85 9.06
CA ASN A 125 -14.30 19.85 9.77
C ASN A 125 -12.80 19.89 9.36
N GLY A 126 -12.47 19.45 8.14
CA GLY A 126 -11.09 19.35 7.67
C GLY A 126 -10.31 18.17 8.25
N PHE A 127 -10.99 17.16 8.81
CA PHE A 127 -10.37 15.93 9.32
C PHE A 127 -10.59 14.75 8.38
N TYR A 128 -9.59 13.86 8.37
CA TYR A 128 -9.67 12.53 7.82
C TYR A 128 -9.72 11.50 8.95
N GLN A 129 -10.56 10.48 8.77
CA GLN A 129 -10.51 9.28 9.58
C GLN A 129 -9.33 8.44 9.09
N VAL A 130 -8.42 8.12 10.01
CA VAL A 130 -7.18 7.41 9.70
C VAL A 130 -6.84 6.38 10.76
N GLU A 131 -5.95 5.46 10.44
CA GLU A 131 -5.29 4.59 11.41
C GLU A 131 -3.77 4.74 11.37
N TYR A 132 -3.20 4.76 12.58
CA TYR A 132 -1.77 4.82 12.80
C TYR A 132 -1.38 3.88 13.95
N GLY A 133 -0.49 2.93 13.67
CA GLY A 133 0.01 1.97 14.67
C GLY A 133 -1.11 1.17 15.36
N GLY A 134 -2.10 0.70 14.59
CA GLY A 134 -3.25 -0.07 15.08
C GLY A 134 -4.28 0.74 15.88
N LYS A 135 -4.19 2.07 15.87
CA LYS A 135 -5.16 2.96 16.51
C LYS A 135 -5.90 3.75 15.45
N SER A 136 -7.22 3.59 15.39
CA SER A 136 -8.08 4.39 14.52
C SER A 136 -8.48 5.70 15.21
N GLY A 137 -8.48 6.79 14.47
CA GLY A 137 -8.85 8.12 14.96
C GLY A 137 -8.97 9.14 13.84
N TYR A 138 -8.83 10.42 14.18
CA TYR A 138 -9.03 11.53 13.26
C TYR A 138 -7.83 12.46 13.24
N ALA A 139 -7.32 12.78 12.05
CA ALA A 139 -6.18 13.68 11.84
C ALA A 139 -6.56 14.78 10.85
N LEU A 140 -5.91 15.94 10.97
CA LEU A 140 -6.17 17.09 10.09
C LEU A 140 -5.68 16.80 8.66
N ALA A 141 -6.60 16.91 7.69
CA ALA A 141 -6.34 16.65 6.28
C ALA A 141 -5.25 17.54 5.68
N SER A 142 -5.09 18.77 6.20
CA SER A 142 -4.07 19.73 5.74
C SER A 142 -2.63 19.24 5.92
N TYR A 143 -2.42 18.27 6.81
CA TYR A 143 -1.12 17.67 7.10
C TYR A 143 -0.98 16.26 6.51
N LEU A 144 -1.91 15.83 5.66
CA LEU A 144 -1.90 14.50 5.06
C LEU A 144 -1.84 14.63 3.55
N ARG A 145 -0.81 14.04 2.94
CA ARG A 145 -0.66 13.97 1.48
C ARG A 145 -0.78 12.53 1.04
N ARG A 146 -1.63 12.27 0.05
CA ARG A 146 -1.72 10.95 -0.57
C ARG A 146 -0.37 10.59 -1.19
N VAL A 147 0.10 9.38 -0.89
CA VAL A 147 1.29 8.78 -1.49
C VAL A 147 0.91 7.69 -2.48
#